data_AF-A0A1H8VYC9-F1
#
_entry.id   AF-A0A1H8VYC9-F1
#
_cell.length_a   1.000
_cell.length_b   1.000
_cell.length_c   1.000
_cell.angle_alpha   90.00
_cell.angle_beta   90.00
_cell.angle_gamma   90.00
#
_symmetry.space_group_name_H-M   'P 1'
#
loop_
_entity.id
_entity.type
_entity.pdbx_description
1 polymer ?
#
loop_
_entity_poly.entity_id
_entity_poly.type
_entity_poly.pdbx_seq_one_letter_code
_entity_poly.pdbx_strand_id
1 'polypeptide(L)' 'MGEPAWRVRPTWYLVATDDRMIPPPAPRAMAERAGATVVEVPGSHAIYESQPGLVAGLVKQAAAAL' A
#
# COMPACT_ATOMS: atom_id res chain seq x y z
N MET A 1 -23.70 -3.39 -8.76
CA MET A 1 -22.23 -3.30 -8.86
C MET A 1 -21.88 -1.83 -9.01
N GLY A 2 -21.14 -1.24 -8.05
CA GLY A 2 -20.80 0.20 -8.04
C GLY A 2 -19.38 0.49 -8.55
N GLU A 3 -19.04 1.78 -8.67
CA GLU A 3 -17.68 2.20 -9.06
C GLU A 3 -16.65 1.79 -7.99
N PRO A 4 -15.47 1.25 -8.35
CA PRO A 4 -14.42 0.96 -7.39
C PRO A 4 -13.96 2.21 -6.64
N ALA A 5 -13.94 2.16 -5.30
CA ALA A 5 -13.66 3.31 -4.47
C ALA A 5 -12.31 4.01 -4.77
N TRP A 6 -11.30 3.27 -5.22
CA TRP A 6 -9.98 3.81 -5.57
C TRP A 6 -9.99 4.77 -6.78
N ARG A 7 -11.09 4.83 -7.54
CA ARG A 7 -11.25 5.82 -8.63
C ARG A 7 -11.65 7.21 -8.13
N VAL A 8 -12.27 7.30 -6.96
CA VAL A 8 -12.90 8.54 -6.47
C VAL A 8 -12.45 8.94 -5.07
N ARG A 9 -11.67 8.09 -4.39
CA ARG A 9 -11.13 8.36 -3.05
C ARG A 9 -9.61 8.39 -3.07
N PRO A 10 -8.98 9.22 -2.22
CA PRO A 10 -7.55 9.13 -1.95
C PRO A 10 -7.16 7.68 -1.64
N THR A 11 -6.10 7.20 -2.27
CA THR A 11 -5.64 5.81 -2.17
C THR A 11 -4.18 5.79 -1.73
N TRP A 12 -3.83 4.87 -0.84
CA TRP A 12 -2.45 4.60 -0.40
C TRP A 12 -2.06 3.18 -0.75
N TYR A 13 -0.78 2.97 -1.03
CA TYR A 13 -0.23 1.66 -1.34
C TYR A 13 1.11 1.47 -0.62
N LEU A 14 1.27 0.35 0.08
CA LEU A 14 2.55 -0.03 0.67
C LEU A 14 3.19 -1.14 -0.15
N VAL A 15 4.40 -0.91 -0.64
CA VAL A 15 5.20 -1.90 -1.38
C VAL A 15 6.32 -2.41 -0.47
N ALA A 16 6.26 -3.70 -0.13
CA ALA A 16 7.35 -4.39 0.56
C ALA A 16 8.44 -4.76 -0.47
N THR A 17 9.63 -4.18 -0.35
CA THR A 17 10.65 -4.30 -1.40
C THR A 17 11.43 -5.61 -1.39
N ASP A 18 11.39 -6.33 -0.26
CA ASP A 18 12.04 -7.65 -0.11
C ASP A 18 11.01 -8.80 -0.13
N ASP A 19 9.81 -8.53 -0.64
CA ASP A 19 8.76 -9.51 -0.82
C ASP A 19 9.20 -10.60 -1.81
N ARG A 20 9.20 -11.85 -1.34
CA ARG A 20 9.53 -13.05 -2.12
C ARG A 20 8.31 -13.84 -2.59
N MET A 21 7.12 -13.42 -2.20
CA MET A 21 5.85 -14.00 -2.62
C MET A 21 5.24 -13.19 -3.78
N ILE A 22 5.28 -11.87 -3.69
CA ILE A 22 4.82 -10.95 -4.73
C ILE A 22 5.97 -10.00 -5.10
N PRO A 23 6.57 -10.14 -6.30
CA PRO A 23 7.65 -9.27 -6.73
C PRO A 23 7.22 -7.79 -6.79
N PRO A 24 8.02 -6.83 -6.30
CA PRO A 24 7.67 -5.39 -6.21
C PRO A 24 7.11 -4.72 -7.48
N PRO A 25 7.49 -5.09 -8.72
CA PRO A 25 6.89 -4.50 -9.92
C PRO A 25 5.37 -4.67 -10.01
N ALA A 26 4.82 -5.79 -9.52
CA ALA A 26 3.37 -6.05 -9.57
C ALA A 26 2.56 -5.07 -8.69
N PRO A 27 2.84 -4.91 -7.38
CA PRO A 27 2.16 -3.92 -6.54
C PRO A 27 2.42 -2.48 -7.00
N ARG A 28 3.60 -2.14 -7.54
CA ARG A 28 3.85 -0.83 -8.15
C ARG A 28 2.89 -0.53 -9.30
N ALA A 29 2.70 -1.46 -10.23
CA ALA A 29 1.77 -1.29 -11.34
C ALA A 29 0.30 -1.16 -10.86
N MET A 30 -0.07 -1.86 -9.79
CA MET A 30 -1.40 -1.70 -9.18
C MET A 30 -1.57 -0.35 -8.51
N ALA A 31 -0.55 0.16 -7.83
CA ALA A 31 -0.56 1.47 -7.20
C ALA A 31 -0.67 2.59 -8.23
N GLU A 32 0.08 2.51 -9.33
CA GLU A 32 0.00 3.43 -10.46
C GLU A 32 -1.41 3.46 -11.06
N ARG A 33 -1.99 2.29 -11.34
CA ARG A 33 -3.36 2.18 -11.85
C ARG A 33 -4.39 2.83 -10.91
N ALA A 34 -4.14 2.80 -9.61
CA ALA A 34 -5.00 3.38 -8.60
C ALA A 34 -4.73 4.86 -8.31
N GLY A 35 -3.70 5.48 -8.92
CA GLY A 35 -3.27 6.84 -8.59
C GLY A 35 -2.87 6.99 -7.12
N ALA A 36 -2.32 5.94 -6.51
CA ALA A 36 -2.10 5.87 -5.08
C ALA A 36 -0.85 6.67 -4.64
N THR A 37 -0.88 7.20 -3.43
CA THR A 37 0.35 7.58 -2.72
C THR A 37 1.08 6.31 -2.31
N VAL A 38 2.31 6.14 -2.81
CA VAL A 38 3.11 4.93 -2.61
C VAL A 38 4.12 5.13 -1.48
N VAL A 39 4.19 4.14 -0.58
CA VAL A 39 5.24 4.02 0.43
C VAL A 39 5.98 2.71 0.19
N GLU A 40 7.29 2.79 -0.02
CA GLU A 40 8.14 1.59 -0.17
C GLU A 40 8.92 1.33 1.11
N VAL A 41 8.96 0.06 1.54
CA VAL A 41 9.56 -0.36 2.80
C VAL A 41 10.34 -1.66 2.60
N PRO A 42 11.62 -1.74 3.00
CA PRO A 42 12.34 -3.00 3.08
C PRO A 42 11.64 -3.97 4.04
N GLY A 43 11.38 -5.20 3.61
CA GLY A 43 10.68 -6.20 4.41
C GLY A 43 9.93 -7.25 3.61
N SER A 44 9.43 -8.27 4.32
CA SER A 44 8.80 -9.44 3.73
C SER A 44 7.35 -9.20 3.31
N HIS A 45 6.74 -10.20 2.66
CA HIS A 45 5.31 -10.19 2.32
C HIS A 45 4.41 -9.86 3.52
N ALA A 46 4.72 -10.43 4.68
CA ALA A 46 4.02 -10.18 5.94
C ALA A 46 4.56 -8.91 6.64
N ILE A 47 4.60 -7.78 5.92
CA ILE A 47 5.12 -6.52 6.43
C ILE A 47 4.33 -5.97 7.62
N TYR A 48 3.03 -6.29 7.69
CA TYR A 48 2.16 -5.94 8.81
C TYR A 48 2.48 -6.69 10.10
N GLU A 49 3.14 -7.85 10.00
CA GLU A 49 3.58 -8.64 11.16
C GLU A 49 5.03 -8.33 11.53
N SER A 50 5.90 -8.17 10.53
CA SER A 50 7.31 -7.84 10.77
C SER A 50 7.54 -6.38 11.16
N GLN A 51 6.69 -5.46 10.70
CA GLN A 51 6.78 -4.01 10.97
C GLN A 51 5.39 -3.39 11.27
N PRO A 52 4.68 -3.87 12.31
CA PRO A 52 3.30 -3.47 12.60
C PRO A 52 3.17 -1.97 12.91
N GLY A 53 4.17 -1.37 13.57
CA GLY A 53 4.17 0.05 13.90
C GLY A 53 4.19 0.95 12.66
N LEU A 54 4.97 0.57 11.65
CA LEU A 54 5.03 1.29 10.37
C LEU A 54 3.68 1.21 9.65
N VAL A 55 3.13 0.00 9.52
CA VAL A 55 1.85 -0.22 8.85
C VAL A 55 0.72 0.55 9.56
N ALA A 56 0.65 0.47 10.90
CA ALA A 56 -0.33 1.23 11.68
C ALA A 56 -0.16 2.75 11.51
N GLY A 57 1.08 3.23 11.40
CA GLY A 57 1.38 4.63 11.11
C GLY A 57 0.82 5.08 9.76
N LEU A 58 1.04 4.28 8.71
CA LEU A 58 0.51 4.56 7.38
C LEU A 58 -1.02 4.59 7.37
N VAL A 59 -1.67 3.63 8.04
CA VAL A 59 -3.13 3.61 8.17
C VAL A 59 -3.65 4.87 8.86
N LYS A 60 -2.99 5.35 9.93
CA LYS A 60 -3.35 6.60 10.60
C LYS A 60 -3.19 7.82 9.68
N GLN A 61 -2.11 7.87 8.90
CA GLN A 61 -1.89 8.96 7.93
C GLN A 61 -2.99 8.97 6.86
N ALA A 62 -3.30 7.81 6.29
CA ALA A 62 -4.37 7.66 5.30
C ALA A 62 -5.73 8.08 5.87
N ALA A 63 -6.05 7.67 7.09
CA ALA A 63 -7.32 8.01 7.75
C ALA A 63 -7.46 9.51 8.05
N ALA A 64 -6.36 10.21 8.35
CA ALA A 64 -6.36 11.65 8.60
C ALA A 64 -6.48 12.50 7.32
N ALA A 65 -6.33 11.90 6.15
CA ALA A 65 -6.41 12.57 4.84
C ALA A 65 -7.74 12.31 4.10
N LEU A 66 -8.69 11.66 4.77
CA LEU A 66 -10.09 11.52 4.34
C LEU A 66 -10.92 12.73 4.78
#